data_AF-A0A375DSS3-F1
#
_entry.id   AF-A0A375DSS3-F1
#
_cell.length_a   1.000
_cell.length_b   1.000
_cell.length_c   1.000
_cell.angle_alpha   90.00
_cell.angle_beta   90.00
_cell.angle_gamma   90.00
#
_symmetry.space_group_name_H-M   'P 1'
#
loop_
_entity.id
_entity.type
_entity.pdbx_description
1 polymer ?
#
loop_
_entity_poly.entity_id
_entity_poly.type
_entity_poly.pdbx_seq_one_letter_code
_entity_poly.pdbx_strand_id
1 'polypeptide(L)'
;MVNNRKNVSQYAGASPSDVGGGSRKIQGKADGPLYDPAALIALLEVGADGENYAPVIPFTEKCARDVQKYELDARELATLVKDAVRSGTFKGSEWCEKQPGGPWAACDVYVLIRQEWNEYAYKDITQEYYVKLAINRTGKLILLVSMHQ
;
A
#
# COMPACT_ATOMS: atom_id res chain seq x y z
N MET A 1 15.50 16.18 15.60
CA MET A 1 14.59 15.53 14.65
C MET A 1 15.05 15.86 13.24
N VAL A 2 15.46 14.87 12.45
CA VAL A 2 15.77 15.08 11.03
C VAL A 2 14.43 15.10 10.29
N ASN A 3 13.97 16.27 9.86
CA ASN A 3 12.77 16.42 9.03
C ASN A 3 13.08 15.95 7.61
N ASN A 4 13.05 14.62 7.39
CA ASN A 4 13.25 14.06 6.06
C ASN A 4 11.91 13.94 5.33
N ARG A 5 11.52 15.00 4.62
CA ARG A 5 10.29 15.06 3.82
C ARG A 5 10.44 14.44 2.42
N LYS A 6 11.49 13.65 2.18
CA LYS A 6 11.76 13.13 0.83
C LYS A 6 10.74 12.06 0.43
N ASN A 7 10.54 11.97 -0.88
CA ASN A 7 9.90 10.82 -1.50
C ASN A 7 10.74 9.54 -1.25
N VAL A 8 10.13 8.51 -0.67
CA VAL A 8 10.76 7.20 -0.39
C VAL A 8 10.27 6.09 -1.33
N SER A 9 9.34 6.40 -2.23
CA SER A 9 8.84 5.48 -3.24
C SER A 9 9.68 5.49 -4.51
N GLN A 10 9.52 4.45 -5.34
CA GLN A 10 10.19 4.32 -6.64
C GLN A 10 9.68 5.36 -7.67
N TYR A 11 8.46 5.86 -7.50
CA TYR A 11 7.89 6.87 -8.38
C TYR A 11 8.78 8.13 -8.44
N ALA A 12 9.11 8.59 -9.64
CA ALA A 12 10.05 9.70 -9.86
C ALA A 12 9.43 11.11 -9.70
N GLY A 13 8.13 11.22 -9.43
CA GLY A 13 7.47 12.52 -9.26
C GLY A 13 7.93 13.28 -8.02
N ALA A 14 7.79 14.60 -8.07
CA ALA A 14 8.04 15.50 -6.95
C ALA A 14 6.91 15.38 -5.90
N SER A 15 7.30 15.24 -4.63
CA SER A 15 6.35 15.13 -3.52
C SER A 15 5.72 16.50 -3.19
N PRO A 16 4.59 16.54 -2.45
CA PRO A 16 3.95 17.80 -2.06
C PRO A 16 4.88 18.72 -1.25
N SER A 17 5.83 18.15 -0.51
CA SER A 17 6.86 18.93 0.19
C SER A 17 7.91 19.53 -0.73
N ASP A 18 8.21 18.89 -1.87
CA ASP A 18 9.19 19.41 -2.83
C ASP A 18 8.63 20.61 -3.61
N VAL A 19 7.31 20.69 -3.78
CA VAL A 19 6.63 21.75 -4.54
C VAL A 19 5.99 22.85 -3.68
N GLY A 20 6.24 22.87 -2.36
CA GLY A 20 5.77 23.95 -1.47
C GLY A 20 4.31 23.84 -1.03
N GLY A 21 3.73 22.63 -1.04
CA GLY A 21 2.31 22.39 -0.83
C GLY A 21 1.58 22.12 -2.14
N GLY A 22 0.61 21.21 -2.12
CA GLY A 22 -0.09 20.79 -3.34
C GLY A 22 -1.08 19.67 -3.10
N SER A 23 -1.82 19.30 -4.15
CA SER A 23 -2.74 18.17 -4.11
C SER A 23 -2.02 16.89 -3.71
N ARG A 24 -2.63 16.10 -2.82
CA ARG A 24 -2.16 14.74 -2.57
C ARG A 24 -2.45 13.81 -3.74
N LYS A 25 -3.41 14.14 -4.62
CA LYS A 25 -3.67 13.31 -5.79
C LYS A 25 -2.55 13.46 -6.82
N ILE A 26 -2.02 12.32 -7.25
CA ILE A 26 -1.03 12.26 -8.31
C ILE A 26 -1.80 12.11 -9.61
N GLN A 27 -1.82 13.17 -10.42
CA GLN A 27 -2.33 13.10 -11.78
C GLN A 27 -1.22 12.50 -12.65
N GLY A 28 -1.35 11.23 -13.07
CA GLY A 28 -0.31 10.56 -13.87
C GLY A 28 -0.67 9.16 -14.39
N LYS A 29 -0.21 8.90 -15.63
CA LYS A 29 -0.48 7.82 -16.60
C LYS A 29 -1.97 7.66 -16.93
N ALA A 30 -2.33 7.94 -18.18
CA ALA A 30 -3.68 8.25 -18.66
C ALA A 30 -4.83 7.34 -18.15
N ASP A 31 -4.61 6.08 -17.76
CA ASP A 31 -5.68 5.18 -17.28
C ASP A 31 -5.23 4.08 -16.29
N GLY A 32 -4.17 4.26 -15.47
CA GLY A 32 -3.70 3.13 -14.65
C GLY A 32 -2.78 3.43 -13.46
N PRO A 33 -2.44 2.39 -12.68
CA PRO A 33 -1.59 2.48 -11.49
C PRO A 33 -0.17 2.97 -11.80
N LEU A 34 0.47 3.61 -10.81
CA LEU A 34 1.86 4.04 -10.86
C LEU A 34 2.82 2.86 -10.96
N TYR A 35 2.47 1.76 -10.30
CA TYR A 35 3.25 0.54 -10.26
C TYR A 35 2.61 -0.50 -11.18
N ASP A 36 3.43 -1.17 -11.99
CA ASP A 36 2.95 -2.26 -12.84
C ASP A 36 2.40 -3.42 -11.96
N PRO A 37 1.09 -3.77 -12.08
CA PRO A 37 0.49 -4.85 -11.31
C PRO A 37 1.23 -6.18 -11.46
N ALA A 38 1.76 -6.48 -12.65
CA ALA A 38 2.49 -7.73 -12.88
C ALA A 38 3.81 -7.75 -12.09
N ALA A 39 4.54 -6.63 -12.07
CA ALA A 39 5.77 -6.49 -11.30
C ALA A 39 5.51 -6.54 -9.78
N LEU A 40 4.40 -5.95 -9.30
CA LEU A 40 3.98 -6.04 -7.90
C LEU A 40 3.70 -7.48 -7.47
N ILE A 41 2.95 -8.22 -8.29
CA ILE A 41 2.62 -9.63 -8.04
C ILE A 41 3.88 -10.48 -8.02
N ALA A 42 4.79 -10.29 -8.98
CA ALA A 42 6.05 -11.01 -9.03
C ALA A 42 6.91 -10.75 -7.78
N LEU A 43 6.97 -9.49 -7.33
CA LEU A 43 7.65 -9.11 -6.09
C LEU A 43 7.03 -9.83 -4.88
N LEU A 44 5.69 -9.86 -4.78
CA LEU A 44 4.97 -10.55 -3.72
C LEU A 44 5.13 -12.07 -3.73
N GLU A 45 5.40 -12.70 -4.86
CA GLU A 45 5.50 -14.17 -4.98
C GLU A 45 6.94 -14.68 -4.76
N VAL A 46 7.95 -13.97 -5.24
CA VAL A 46 9.34 -14.46 -5.27
C VAL A 46 10.24 -13.80 -4.22
N GLY A 47 9.80 -12.68 -3.63
CA GLY A 47 10.62 -11.87 -2.73
C GLY A 47 11.80 -11.20 -3.45
N ALA A 48 12.37 -10.16 -2.84
CA ALA A 48 13.47 -9.41 -3.46
C ALA A 48 14.80 -10.18 -3.51
N ASP A 49 14.95 -11.22 -2.68
CA ASP A 49 16.18 -11.99 -2.51
C ASP A 49 15.97 -13.52 -2.74
N GLY A 50 14.84 -13.91 -3.34
CA GLY A 50 14.52 -15.32 -3.67
C GLY A 50 13.90 -16.15 -2.54
N GLU A 51 13.54 -15.52 -1.42
CA GLU A 51 12.74 -16.13 -0.36
C GLU A 51 11.24 -15.90 -0.57
N ASN A 52 10.41 -16.82 -0.07
CA ASN A 52 8.94 -16.73 -0.21
C ASN A 52 8.43 -15.40 0.40
N TYR A 53 7.86 -14.56 -0.47
CA TYR A 53 7.21 -13.27 -0.22
C TYR A 53 8.12 -12.04 -0.06
N ALA A 54 7.84 -10.98 -0.84
CA ALA A 54 8.42 -9.66 -0.55
C ALA A 54 7.89 -9.12 0.78
N PRO A 55 8.74 -8.48 1.61
CA PRO A 55 8.27 -7.87 2.84
C PRO A 55 7.29 -6.73 2.52
N VAL A 56 6.02 -6.94 2.87
CA VAL A 56 5.04 -5.85 2.97
C VAL A 56 5.21 -5.23 4.35
N ILE A 57 5.55 -3.94 4.38
CA ILE A 57 5.84 -3.22 5.62
C ILE A 57 4.77 -2.15 5.86
N PRO A 58 4.14 -2.11 7.05
CA PRO A 58 3.28 -1.01 7.43
C PRO A 58 4.09 0.30 7.46
N PHE A 59 3.72 1.24 6.59
CA PHE A 59 4.44 2.49 6.40
C PHE A 59 4.08 3.56 7.43
N THR A 60 2.80 3.58 7.84
CA THR A 60 2.27 4.51 8.85
C THR A 60 2.02 3.78 10.17
N GLU A 61 2.11 4.49 11.29
CA GLU A 61 1.79 3.90 12.60
C GLU A 61 0.32 3.45 12.69
N LYS A 62 -0.59 4.16 12.02
CA LYS A 62 -2.00 3.76 11.97
C LYS A 62 -2.14 2.40 11.28
N CYS A 63 -1.49 2.23 10.12
CA CYS A 63 -1.49 0.95 9.43
C CYS A 63 -0.86 -0.17 10.27
N ALA A 64 0.22 0.12 11.01
CA ALA A 64 0.83 -0.86 11.91
C ALA A 64 -0.15 -1.32 13.00
N ARG A 65 -0.92 -0.39 13.58
CA ARG A 65 -1.98 -0.71 14.56
C ARG A 65 -3.13 -1.49 13.94
N ASP A 66 -3.53 -1.16 12.71
CA ASP A 66 -4.59 -1.92 12.01
C ASP A 66 -4.13 -3.35 11.75
N VAL A 67 -2.92 -3.54 11.23
CA VAL A 67 -2.33 -4.88 11.00
C VAL A 67 -2.30 -5.70 12.29
N GLN A 68 -1.90 -5.09 13.42
CA GLN A 68 -1.92 -5.76 14.73
C GLN A 68 -3.34 -6.08 15.20
N LYS A 69 -4.29 -5.14 15.04
CA LYS A 69 -5.70 -5.33 15.43
C LYS A 69 -6.35 -6.50 14.70
N TYR A 70 -5.99 -6.70 13.44
CA TYR A 70 -6.49 -7.78 12.60
C TYR A 70 -5.62 -9.04 12.64
N GLU A 71 -4.60 -9.07 13.51
CA GLU A 71 -3.68 -10.19 13.70
C GLU A 71 -3.04 -10.70 12.40
N LEU A 72 -2.89 -9.84 11.40
CA LEU A 72 -2.38 -10.24 10.10
C LEU A 72 -0.87 -10.48 10.15
N ASP A 73 -0.45 -11.70 9.83
CA ASP A 73 0.95 -12.03 9.63
C ASP A 73 1.50 -11.52 8.28
N ALA A 74 2.80 -11.71 8.06
CA ALA A 74 3.45 -11.25 6.82
C ALA A 74 2.89 -11.90 5.55
N ARG A 75 2.46 -13.16 5.63
CA ARG A 75 1.90 -13.93 4.51
C ARG A 75 0.47 -13.50 4.22
N GLU A 76 -0.33 -13.28 5.26
CA GLU A 76 -1.68 -12.75 5.15
C GLU A 76 -1.66 -11.33 4.57
N LEU A 77 -0.70 -10.50 4.99
CA LEU A 77 -0.50 -9.17 4.44
C LEU A 77 -0.10 -9.20 2.96
N ALA A 78 0.83 -10.08 2.59
CA ALA A 78 1.20 -10.29 1.19
C ALA A 78 0.01 -10.78 0.35
N THR A 79 -0.81 -11.68 0.91
CA THR A 79 -2.02 -12.19 0.25
C THR A 79 -3.04 -11.08 0.06
N LEU A 80 -3.30 -10.26 1.08
CA LEU A 80 -4.23 -9.13 0.99
C LEU A 80 -3.82 -8.14 -0.09
N VAL A 81 -2.53 -7.77 -0.13
CA VAL A 81 -2.01 -6.87 -1.17
C VAL A 81 -2.12 -7.52 -2.55
N LYS A 82 -1.80 -8.81 -2.67
CA LYS A 82 -1.92 -9.54 -3.95
C LYS A 82 -3.37 -9.57 -4.45
N ASP A 83 -4.31 -9.87 -3.56
CA ASP A 83 -5.74 -9.87 -3.87
C ASP A 83 -6.20 -8.48 -4.29
N ALA A 84 -5.81 -7.43 -3.56
CA ALA A 84 -6.17 -6.06 -3.90
C ALA A 84 -5.66 -5.63 -5.30
N VAL A 85 -4.46 -6.06 -5.68
CA VAL A 85 -3.89 -5.78 -7.00
C VAL A 85 -4.52 -6.63 -8.11
N ARG A 86 -4.89 -7.89 -7.82
CA ARG A 86 -5.45 -8.83 -8.83
C ARG A 86 -6.93 -8.65 -9.08
N SER A 87 -7.73 -8.48 -8.02
CA SER A 87 -9.19 -8.49 -8.08
C SER A 87 -9.83 -7.21 -7.50
N GLY A 88 -9.04 -6.36 -6.84
CA GLY A 88 -9.52 -5.08 -6.37
C GLY A 88 -9.75 -4.06 -7.48
N THR A 89 -10.50 -3.01 -7.16
CA THR A 89 -10.73 -1.86 -8.04
C THR A 89 -9.70 -0.77 -7.76
N PHE A 90 -8.88 -0.43 -8.75
CA PHE A 90 -8.00 0.73 -8.68
C PHE A 90 -8.82 2.04 -8.59
N LYS A 91 -8.46 2.94 -7.67
CA LYS A 91 -9.14 4.22 -7.42
C LYS A 91 -8.29 5.44 -7.76
N GLY A 92 -7.09 5.25 -8.28
CA GLY A 92 -6.13 6.31 -8.54
C GLY A 92 -4.94 6.30 -7.58
N SER A 93 -4.09 7.31 -7.72
CA SER A 93 -2.82 7.37 -7.00
C SER A 93 -2.68 8.66 -6.22
N GLU A 94 -2.00 8.60 -5.07
CA GLU A 94 -1.85 9.72 -4.18
C GLU A 94 -0.57 9.69 -3.34
N TRP A 95 -0.06 10.87 -3.03
CA TRP A 95 1.00 11.09 -2.07
C TRP A 95 0.49 10.85 -0.64
N CYS A 96 1.13 9.90 0.03
CA CYS A 96 0.89 9.58 1.43
C CYS A 96 2.07 9.98 2.29
N GLU A 97 1.78 10.70 3.38
CA GLU A 97 2.77 11.10 4.37
C GLU A 97 2.85 10.05 5.47
N LYS A 98 4.07 9.66 5.89
CA LYS A 98 4.26 8.69 6.99
C LYS A 98 3.67 9.20 8.31
N GLN A 99 3.97 10.45 8.62
CA GLN A 99 3.57 11.20 9.82
C GLN A 99 3.78 12.70 9.53
N PRO A 100 3.14 13.63 10.27
CA PRO A 100 3.32 15.06 10.03
C PRO A 100 4.81 15.47 9.98
N GLY A 101 5.23 16.05 8.86
CA GLY A 101 6.62 16.48 8.63
C GLY A 101 7.59 15.36 8.25
N GLY A 102 7.10 14.13 8.07
CA GLY A 102 7.87 12.95 7.71
C GLY A 102 7.99 12.70 6.19
N PRO A 103 8.55 11.55 5.80
CA PRO A 103 8.71 11.20 4.38
C PRO A 103 7.38 10.92 3.69
N TRP A 104 7.40 11.02 2.36
CA TRP A 104 6.25 10.79 1.49
C TRP A 104 6.43 9.55 0.62
N ALA A 105 5.35 8.83 0.34
CA ALA A 105 5.31 7.73 -0.62
C ALA A 105 4.20 7.99 -1.64
N ALA A 106 4.50 7.85 -2.94
CA ALA A 106 3.48 7.86 -3.98
C ALA A 106 2.78 6.51 -3.99
N CYS A 107 1.50 6.47 -3.66
CA CYS A 107 0.77 5.22 -3.45
C CYS A 107 -0.29 5.03 -4.52
N ASP A 108 -0.47 3.79 -4.95
CA ASP A 108 -1.67 3.36 -5.63
C ASP A 108 -2.73 2.95 -4.60
N VAL A 109 -3.98 3.28 -4.88
CA VAL A 109 -5.13 2.99 -4.01
C VAL A 109 -6.01 1.95 -4.69
N TYR A 110 -6.25 0.84 -4.00
CA TYR A 110 -7.14 -0.23 -4.41
C TYR A 110 -8.25 -0.40 -3.39
N VAL A 111 -9.45 -0.76 -3.86
CA VAL A 111 -10.57 -1.20 -3.02
C VAL A 111 -10.82 -2.67 -3.32
N LEU A 112 -10.63 -3.52 -2.32
CA LEU A 112 -10.85 -4.96 -2.40
C LEU A 112 -12.12 -5.31 -1.63
N ILE A 113 -13.02 -6.08 -2.25
CA ILE A 113 -14.21 -6.61 -1.59
C ILE A 113 -14.01 -8.12 -1.40
N ARG A 114 -14.12 -8.62 -0.18
CA ARG A 114 -14.01 -10.04 0.17
C ARG A 114 -15.26 -10.51 0.89
N GLN A 115 -15.60 -11.78 0.76
CA GLN A 115 -16.50 -12.43 1.71
C GLN A 115 -15.65 -13.12 2.76
N GLU A 116 -15.90 -12.79 4.02
CA GLU A 116 -15.17 -13.37 5.14
C GLU A 116 -16.16 -13.94 6.14
N TRP A 117 -15.83 -15.12 6.66
CA TRP A 117 -16.61 -15.76 7.70
C TRP A 117 -16.48 -14.95 9.00
N ASN A 118 -17.61 -14.48 9.53
CA ASN A 118 -17.63 -13.83 10.83
C ASN A 118 -17.98 -14.84 11.92
N GLU A 119 -17.03 -15.15 12.80
CA GLU A 119 -17.22 -16.13 13.88
C GLU A 119 -18.31 -15.73 14.87
N TYR A 120 -18.55 -14.43 15.09
CA TYR A 120 -19.55 -13.94 16.03
C TYR A 120 -20.98 -13.96 15.46
N ALA A 121 -21.11 -13.70 14.16
CA ALA A 121 -22.39 -13.66 13.45
C ALA A 121 -22.75 -14.99 12.78
N TYR A 122 -21.83 -15.96 12.76
CA TYR A 122 -21.96 -17.28 12.14
C TYR A 122 -22.46 -17.22 10.69
N LYS A 123 -21.93 -16.27 9.93
CA LYS A 123 -22.24 -16.08 8.50
C LYS A 123 -21.10 -15.39 7.78
N ASP A 124 -21.09 -15.52 6.45
CA ASP A 124 -20.24 -14.69 5.60
C ASP A 124 -20.72 -13.24 5.63
N ILE A 125 -19.77 -12.33 5.86
CA ILE A 125 -19.97 -10.89 5.74
C ILE A 125 -19.12 -10.37 4.59
N THR A 126 -19.70 -9.43 3.84
CA THR A 126 -18.94 -8.70 2.81
C THR A 126 -18.09 -7.66 3.51
N GLN A 127 -16.77 -7.75 3.30
CA GLN A 127 -15.79 -6.84 3.82
C GLN A 127 -15.13 -6.03 2.70
N GLU A 128 -15.09 -4.72 2.87
CA GLU A 128 -14.38 -3.79 1.99
C GLU A 128 -13.04 -3.41 2.62
N TYR A 129 -11.96 -3.45 1.84
CA TYR A 129 -10.60 -3.09 2.26
C TYR A 129 -10.06 -1.98 1.37
N TYR A 130 -9.70 -0.85 1.97
CA TYR A 130 -8.94 0.19 1.30
C TYR A 130 -7.44 -0.09 1.45
N VAL A 131 -6.80 -0.50 0.36
CA VAL A 131 -5.38 -0.86 0.33
C VAL A 131 -4.60 0.22 -0.39
N LYS A 132 -3.71 0.91 0.34
CA LYS A 132 -2.80 1.93 -0.22
C LYS A 132 -1.39 1.40 -0.19
N LEU A 133 -0.76 1.27 -1.35
CA LEU A 133 0.56 0.64 -1.47
C LEU A 133 1.52 1.46 -2.31
N ALA A 134 2.82 1.34 -2.02
CA ALA A 134 3.89 1.88 -2.84
C ALA A 134 5.07 0.91 -2.91
N ILE A 135 5.79 0.89 -4.03
CA ILE A 135 7.10 0.23 -4.07
C ILE A 135 8.14 1.22 -3.53
N ASN A 136 8.98 0.77 -2.60
CA ASN A 136 10.05 1.61 -2.06
C ASN A 136 11.09 1.96 -3.16
N ARG A 137 11.93 2.97 -2.92
CA ARG A 137 12.93 3.42 -3.91
C ARG A 137 13.90 2.35 -4.39
N THR A 138 14.16 1.31 -3.58
CA THR A 138 15.04 0.21 -3.98
C THR A 138 14.34 -0.85 -4.84
N GLY A 139 13.02 -0.78 -5.02
CA GLY A 139 12.26 -1.78 -5.77
C GLY A 139 12.05 -3.11 -5.04
N LYS A 140 12.35 -3.16 -3.73
CA LYS A 140 12.46 -4.42 -2.96
C LYS A 140 11.33 -4.66 -1.97
N LEU A 141 10.63 -3.60 -1.56
CA LEU A 141 9.66 -3.65 -0.46
C LEU A 141 8.37 -2.96 -0.87
N ILE A 142 7.24 -3.49 -0.39
CA ILE A 142 5.94 -2.85 -0.55
C ILE A 142 5.58 -2.12 0.75
N LEU A 143 5.34 -0.82 0.64
CA LEU A 143 4.93 0.05 1.73
C LEU A 143 3.40 0.05 1.80
N LEU A 144 2.84 -0.61 2.80
CA LEU A 144 1.39 -0.58 3.06
C LEU A 144 1.05 0.61 3.95
N VAL A 145 0.30 1.56 3.42
CA VAL A 145 0.11 2.87 4.07
C VAL A 145 -1.16 2.91 4.90
N SER A 146 -2.19 2.16 4.51
CA SER A 146 -3.48 2.13 5.16
C SER A 146 -4.19 0.83 4.78
N MET A 147 -4.87 0.26 5.78
CA MET A 147 -5.82 -0.84 5.64
C MET A 147 -6.96 -0.55 6.62
N HIS A 148 -8.13 -0.21 6.09
CA HIS A 148 -9.33 0.04 6.89
C HIS A 148 -10.48 -0.78 6.32
N GLN A 149 -11.26 -1.34 7.24
CA GLN A 149 -12.55 -1.98 7.04
C GLN A 149 -13.68 -0.97 7.30
#